data_AF-A0A1Q6JV83-F1
#
_entry.id   AF-A0A1Q6JV83-F1
#
_cell.length_a   1.000
_cell.length_b   1.000
_cell.length_c   1.000
_cell.angle_alpha   90.00
_cell.angle_beta   90.00
_cell.angle_gamma   90.00
#
_symmetry.space_group_name_H-M   'P 1'
#
loop_
_entity.id
_entity.type
_entity.pdbx_description
1 polymer ?
#
loop_
_entity_poly.entity_id
_entity_poly.type
_entity_poly.pdbx_seq_one_letter_code
_entity_poly.pdbx_strand_id
1 'polypeptide(L)'
;MAMNPMQKKARISFLLGVIITLVITGVIIVLLFLYTNKLRTQIDTLTGDLTNIYVLTQDVKSGQELTEDLFKLKKVDKNTIPADATKTSEVIESWYMQTKDGTMLNRDAEGLYYTQTDESGKETKIRVLKEDSTDNYYITLVQNGRETKQYLEINNVPVVAKLDMKKNTVITPNLVEQSDDVVTNDVRVQDYNVVVLPVDLEDGDYVDIRLMTPNGQDFVVVSKKLVTIPKNSDGTFIADTIRISMREDETLAMSSAIVEAAGINGAKLYAVRYKEAGIQNAAVPTYRPNDAVTTLIGIDGSGNVSNPNIVSQSIEELRKRYSSLATSSRRNYLDSTINNSVEYESKAQEGLNNSITNAQEARKNYLDSLEQ
;
A
#
# COMPACT_ATOMS: atom_id res chain seq x y z
N MET A 1 31.70 -50.17 77.52
CA MET A 1 30.85 -51.33 77.20
C MET A 1 31.28 -51.88 75.84
N ALA A 2 31.71 -53.14 75.78
CA ALA A 2 32.16 -53.77 74.55
C ALA A 2 30.97 -54.03 73.62
N MET A 3 31.00 -53.43 72.42
CA MET A 3 29.90 -53.52 71.45
C MET A 3 29.85 -54.92 70.84
N ASN A 4 28.65 -55.53 70.84
CA ASN A 4 28.40 -56.91 70.38
C ASN A 4 28.85 -57.08 68.90
N PRO A 5 29.62 -58.13 68.55
CA PRO A 5 30.15 -58.37 67.20
C PRO A 5 29.07 -58.37 66.11
N MET A 6 27.83 -58.77 66.42
CA MET A 6 26.71 -58.74 65.47
C MET A 6 26.25 -57.31 65.13
N GLN A 7 26.24 -56.41 66.12
CA GLN A 7 25.97 -54.97 65.91
C GLN A 7 27.11 -54.25 65.18
N LYS A 8 28.36 -54.71 65.36
CA LYS A 8 29.52 -54.21 64.61
C LYS A 8 29.41 -54.52 63.11
N LYS A 9 29.04 -55.76 62.77
CA LYS A 9 28.88 -56.20 61.37
C LYS A 9 27.69 -55.52 60.68
N ALA A 10 26.56 -55.37 61.39
CA ALA A 10 25.38 -54.65 60.88
C ALA A 10 25.66 -53.16 60.64
N ARG A 11 26.36 -52.48 61.56
CA ARG A 11 26.77 -51.08 61.36
C ARG A 11 27.76 -50.90 60.20
N ILE A 12 28.70 -51.82 60.01
CA ILE A 12 29.66 -51.78 58.90
C ILE A 12 28.95 -52.01 57.56
N SER A 13 28.02 -52.98 57.47
CA SER A 13 27.21 -53.20 56.27
C SER A 13 26.29 -52.01 55.96
N PHE A 14 25.71 -51.37 56.98
CA PHE A 14 24.93 -50.15 56.80
C PHE A 14 25.79 -48.99 56.31
N LEU A 15 26.96 -48.75 56.93
CA LEU A 15 27.90 -47.71 56.52
C LEU A 15 28.41 -47.95 55.08
N LEU A 16 28.69 -49.21 54.72
CA LEU A 16 29.10 -49.59 53.37
C LEU A 16 27.98 -49.35 52.35
N GLY A 17 26.73 -49.69 52.70
CA GLY A 17 25.57 -49.40 51.87
C GLY A 17 25.38 -47.90 51.63
N VAL A 18 25.52 -47.08 52.68
CA VAL A 18 25.46 -45.60 52.58
C VAL A 18 26.57 -45.06 51.68
N ILE A 19 27.81 -45.56 51.83
CA ILE A 19 28.95 -45.15 50.99
C ILE A 19 28.71 -45.52 49.52
N ILE A 20 28.23 -46.74 49.24
CA ILE A 20 27.92 -47.18 47.87
C ILE A 20 26.83 -46.30 47.26
N THR A 21 25.75 -46.01 48.00
CA THR A 21 24.69 -45.12 47.50
C THR A 21 25.22 -43.72 47.23
N LEU A 22 26.08 -43.16 48.09
CA LEU A 22 26.69 -41.84 47.93
C LEU A 22 27.53 -41.76 46.65
N VAL A 23 28.31 -42.81 46.37
CA VAL A 23 29.12 -42.92 45.15
C VAL A 23 28.23 -42.99 43.92
N ILE A 24 27.19 -43.82 43.93
CA ILE A 24 26.25 -43.95 42.80
C ILE A 24 25.52 -42.62 42.55
N THR A 25 25.02 -41.95 43.59
CA THR A 25 24.41 -40.61 43.44
C THR A 25 25.41 -39.58 42.93
N GLY A 26 26.67 -39.61 43.39
CA GLY A 26 27.71 -38.71 42.89
C GLY A 26 27.96 -38.89 41.40
N VAL A 27 28.03 -40.13 40.92
CA VAL A 27 28.17 -40.45 39.49
C VAL A 27 26.97 -39.94 38.70
N ILE A 28 25.73 -40.17 39.19
CA ILE A 28 24.50 -39.69 38.54
C ILE A 28 24.49 -38.16 38.45
N ILE A 29 24.88 -37.45 39.52
CA ILE A 29 24.95 -35.98 39.55
C ILE A 29 25.97 -35.47 38.52
N VAL A 30 27.15 -36.10 38.43
CA VAL A 30 28.15 -35.73 37.42
C VAL A 30 27.64 -35.96 36.00
N LEU A 31 26.95 -37.08 35.75
CA LEU A 31 26.36 -37.38 34.44
C LEU A 31 25.26 -36.38 34.07
N LEU A 32 24.39 -36.03 35.02
CA LEU A 32 23.38 -34.98 34.86
C LEU A 32 24.03 -33.63 34.56
N PHE A 33 25.09 -33.26 35.30
CA PHE A 33 25.79 -32.01 35.08
C PHE A 33 26.40 -31.91 33.67
N LEU A 34 27.05 -32.97 33.19
CA LEU A 34 27.57 -33.04 31.82
C LEU A 34 26.46 -32.93 30.77
N TYR A 35 25.33 -33.61 30.98
CA TYR A 35 24.18 -33.53 30.09
C TYR A 35 23.57 -32.12 30.08
N THR A 36 23.43 -31.48 31.24
CA THR A 36 22.93 -30.09 31.34
C THR A 36 23.88 -29.09 30.71
N ASN A 37 25.20 -29.26 30.83
CA ASN A 37 26.16 -28.38 30.17
C ASN A 37 26.10 -28.56 28.64
N LYS A 38 26.01 -29.80 28.14
CA LYS A 38 25.84 -30.05 26.71
C LYS A 38 24.56 -29.41 26.17
N LEU A 39 23.44 -29.56 26.88
CA LEU A 39 22.17 -28.91 26.54
C LEU A 39 22.30 -27.38 26.57
N ARG A 40 22.97 -26.83 27.58
CA ARG A 40 23.22 -25.39 27.69
C ARG A 40 24.03 -24.87 26.52
N THR A 41 25.13 -25.54 26.17
CA THR A 41 25.92 -25.19 24.98
C THR A 41 25.10 -25.27 23.70
N GLN A 42 24.25 -26.30 23.54
CA GLN A 42 23.35 -26.40 22.39
C GLN A 42 22.34 -25.24 22.36
N ILE A 43 21.72 -24.91 23.50
CA ILE A 43 20.81 -23.76 23.62
C ILE A 43 21.53 -22.46 23.31
N ASP A 44 22.75 -22.27 23.81
CA ASP A 44 23.56 -21.07 23.55
C ASP A 44 23.92 -20.96 22.06
N THR A 45 24.24 -22.07 21.39
CA THR A 45 24.45 -22.08 19.93
C THR A 45 23.17 -21.75 19.16
N LEU A 46 22.04 -22.39 19.51
CA LEU A 46 20.74 -22.17 18.87
C LEU A 46 20.23 -20.73 19.09
N THR A 47 20.45 -20.16 20.27
CA THR A 47 20.03 -18.79 20.60
C THR A 47 20.99 -17.74 20.06
N GLY A 48 22.29 -18.03 19.95
CA GLY A 48 23.28 -17.18 19.29
C GLY A 48 23.06 -17.04 17.78
N ASP A 49 22.34 -17.98 17.17
CA ASP A 49 21.97 -17.94 15.76
C ASP A 49 20.66 -17.19 15.49
N LEU A 50 19.97 -16.70 16.52
CA LEU A 50 18.75 -15.92 16.37
C LEU A 50 19.03 -14.42 16.22
N THR A 51 18.38 -13.80 15.24
CA THR A 51 18.41 -12.35 15.03
C THR A 51 17.00 -11.79 15.13
N ASN A 52 16.86 -10.58 15.69
CA ASN A 52 15.59 -9.86 15.69
C ASN A 52 15.33 -9.26 14.30
N ILE A 53 14.19 -9.60 13.71
CA ILE A 53 13.74 -9.08 12.42
C ILE A 53 12.28 -8.64 12.50
N TYR A 54 11.87 -7.72 11.63
CA TYR A 54 10.48 -7.33 11.50
C TYR A 54 9.70 -8.31 10.65
N VAL A 55 8.51 -8.68 11.13
CA VAL A 55 7.55 -9.55 10.44
C VAL A 55 6.15 -8.98 10.52
N LEU A 56 5.29 -9.41 9.60
CA LEU A 56 3.88 -9.04 9.61
C LEU A 56 3.09 -9.67 10.77
N THR A 57 2.18 -8.91 11.37
CA THR A 57 1.28 -9.36 12.45
C THR A 57 0.05 -10.11 11.94
N GLN A 58 -0.34 -9.85 10.68
CA GLN A 58 -1.50 -10.44 9.98
C GLN A 58 -1.22 -10.62 8.48
N ASP A 59 -2.19 -11.20 7.76
CA ASP A 59 -2.17 -11.26 6.29
C ASP A 59 -2.38 -9.83 5.74
N VAL A 60 -1.68 -9.51 4.64
CA VAL A 60 -1.72 -8.21 3.97
C VAL A 60 -1.88 -8.45 2.47
N LYS A 61 -2.79 -7.72 1.82
CA LYS A 61 -2.99 -7.80 0.37
C LYS A 61 -2.10 -6.83 -0.40
N SER A 62 -1.82 -7.12 -1.67
CA SER A 62 -1.21 -6.18 -2.60
C SER A 62 -2.02 -4.88 -2.65
N GLY A 63 -1.33 -3.73 -2.60
CA GLY A 63 -1.93 -2.40 -2.54
C GLY A 63 -2.44 -1.98 -1.15
N GLN A 64 -2.54 -2.88 -0.17
CA GLN A 64 -2.99 -2.52 1.16
C GLN A 64 -1.97 -1.59 1.84
N GLU A 65 -2.46 -0.50 2.45
CA GLU A 65 -1.65 0.40 3.27
C GLU A 65 -1.02 -0.36 4.45
N LEU A 66 0.28 -0.13 4.61
CA LEU A 66 1.08 -0.66 5.69
C LEU A 66 1.14 0.38 6.80
N THR A 67 0.65 0.01 7.98
CA THR A 67 0.67 0.83 9.20
C THR A 67 1.60 0.23 10.25
N GLU A 68 2.04 1.02 11.22
CA GLU A 68 3.04 0.60 12.22
C GLU A 68 2.63 -0.65 13.02
N ASP A 69 1.34 -0.82 13.29
CA ASP A 69 0.78 -1.96 14.02
C ASP A 69 0.85 -3.29 13.25
N LEU A 70 1.11 -3.24 11.93
CA LEU A 70 1.32 -4.43 11.11
C LEU A 70 2.71 -5.03 11.29
N PHE A 71 3.62 -4.34 11.97
CA PHE A 71 5.00 -4.78 12.16
C PHE A 71 5.28 -5.19 13.60
N LYS A 72 5.98 -6.31 13.77
CA LYS A 72 6.54 -6.72 15.07
C LYS A 72 7.90 -7.36 14.92
N LEU A 73 8.71 -7.25 15.97
CA LEU A 73 9.95 -7.99 16.07
C LEU A 73 9.70 -9.48 16.36
N LYS A 74 10.40 -10.34 15.62
CA LYS A 74 10.43 -11.78 15.83
C LYS A 74 11.88 -12.27 15.77
N LYS A 75 12.23 -13.20 16.66
CA LYS A 75 13.52 -13.90 16.62
C LYS A 75 13.45 -15.00 15.56
N VAL A 76 14.31 -14.90 14.56
CA VAL A 76 14.40 -15.87 13.46
C VAL A 76 15.85 -16.29 13.28
N ASP A 77 16.07 -17.53 12.86
CA ASP A 77 17.39 -18.06 12.56
C ASP A 77 18.04 -17.26 11.43
N LYS A 78 19.24 -16.73 11.69
CA LYS A 78 20.02 -15.89 10.77
C LYS A 78 20.32 -16.56 9.43
N ASN A 79 20.27 -17.89 9.35
CA ASN A 79 20.54 -18.65 8.12
C ASN A 79 19.29 -18.83 7.25
N THR A 80 18.10 -18.44 7.75
CA THR A 80 16.82 -18.57 7.05
C THR A 80 16.22 -17.23 6.62
N ILE A 81 16.80 -16.12 7.06
CA ILE A 81 16.32 -14.78 6.73
C ILE A 81 16.89 -14.30 5.39
N PRO A 82 16.09 -13.60 4.57
CA PRO A 82 16.60 -12.88 3.41
C PRO A 82 17.70 -11.87 3.81
N ALA A 83 18.64 -11.64 2.89
CA ALA A 83 19.75 -10.72 3.13
C ALA A 83 19.29 -9.27 3.33
N ASP A 84 18.16 -8.90 2.73
CA ASP A 84 17.51 -7.59 2.78
C ASP A 84 16.43 -7.48 3.86
N ALA A 85 16.35 -8.43 4.80
CA ALA A 85 15.39 -8.40 5.89
C ALA A 85 15.53 -7.14 6.77
N THR A 86 14.41 -6.50 7.08
CA THR A 86 14.37 -5.29 7.89
C THR A 86 14.61 -5.61 9.37
N LYS A 87 15.66 -5.02 9.95
CA LYS A 87 16.10 -5.25 11.34
C LYS A 87 15.78 -4.10 12.30
N THR A 88 15.58 -2.89 11.79
CA THR A 88 15.38 -1.66 12.58
C THR A 88 14.11 -0.93 12.15
N SER A 89 13.46 -0.22 13.08
CA SER A 89 12.26 0.59 12.77
C SER A 89 12.59 1.75 11.84
N GLU A 90 13.80 2.32 11.95
CA GLU A 90 14.24 3.44 11.13
C GLU A 90 14.23 3.13 9.61
N VAL A 91 14.41 1.86 9.23
CA VAL A 91 14.27 1.43 7.83
C VAL A 91 12.81 1.50 7.41
N ILE A 92 11.88 1.06 8.28
CA ILE A 92 10.44 1.15 8.05
C ILE A 92 10.01 2.63 7.96
N GLU A 93 10.46 3.47 8.88
CA GLU A 93 10.20 4.92 8.88
C GLU A 93 10.67 5.58 7.57
N SER A 94 11.83 5.15 7.03
CA SER A 94 12.34 5.71 5.78
C SER A 94 11.42 5.45 4.58
N TRP A 95 10.63 4.37 4.59
CA TRP A 95 9.73 4.04 3.47
C TRP A 95 8.61 5.07 3.28
N TYR A 96 8.18 5.73 4.35
CA TYR A 96 7.15 6.77 4.27
C TYR A 96 7.72 8.11 3.80
N MET A 97 9.04 8.26 3.72
CA MET A 97 9.67 9.54 3.40
C MET A 97 9.94 9.65 1.90
N GLN A 98 9.54 10.76 1.29
CA GLN A 98 9.91 11.11 -0.07
C GLN A 98 10.31 12.58 -0.18
N THR A 99 11.10 12.90 -1.20
CA THR A 99 11.37 14.29 -1.57
C THR A 99 10.15 14.94 -2.23
N LYS A 100 10.11 16.27 -2.32
CA LYS A 100 9.01 17.03 -2.96
C LYS A 100 8.65 16.59 -4.38
N ASP A 101 9.65 16.12 -5.14
CA ASP A 101 9.53 15.60 -6.50
C ASP A 101 9.03 14.14 -6.55
N GLY A 102 8.75 13.51 -5.41
CA GLY A 102 8.22 12.15 -5.32
C GLY A 102 9.28 11.05 -5.27
N THR A 103 10.56 11.38 -5.04
CA THR A 103 11.62 10.38 -4.96
C THR A 103 11.65 9.75 -3.56
N MET A 104 11.43 8.43 -3.48
CA MET A 104 11.45 7.65 -2.25
C MET A 104 12.84 7.67 -1.58
N LEU A 105 12.85 7.88 -0.25
CA LEU A 105 14.03 7.69 0.57
C LEU A 105 14.14 6.24 1.06
N ASN A 106 15.37 5.79 1.20
CA ASN A 106 15.74 4.48 1.73
C ASN A 106 16.78 4.67 2.84
N ARG A 107 16.95 3.66 3.69
CA ARG A 107 17.98 3.65 4.75
C ARG A 107 18.82 2.38 4.69
N ASP A 108 20.14 2.54 4.78
CA ASP A 108 21.09 1.46 5.00
C ASP A 108 21.99 1.76 6.21
N ALA A 109 23.06 0.98 6.40
CA ALA A 109 23.98 1.14 7.53
C ALA A 109 24.70 2.50 7.57
N GLU A 110 24.76 3.23 6.46
CA GLU A 110 25.41 4.54 6.35
C GLU A 110 24.43 5.71 6.52
N GLY A 111 23.12 5.44 6.61
CA GLY A 111 22.06 6.43 6.82
C GLY A 111 21.07 6.51 5.66
N LEU A 112 20.39 7.66 5.54
CA LEU A 112 19.36 7.90 4.52
C LEU A 112 19.98 8.15 3.14
N TYR A 113 19.31 7.66 2.09
CA TYR A 113 19.71 7.88 0.70
C TYR A 113 18.51 7.76 -0.25
N TYR A 114 18.64 8.28 -1.46
CA TYR A 114 17.79 7.90 -2.60
C TYR A 114 18.65 7.47 -3.78
N THR A 115 18.05 6.78 -4.74
CA THR A 115 18.73 6.33 -5.95
C THR A 115 18.37 7.25 -7.12
N GLN A 116 19.37 7.73 -7.83
CA GLN A 116 19.22 8.49 -9.07
C GLN A 116 19.79 7.70 -10.24
N THR A 117 18.99 7.52 -11.29
CA THR A 117 19.38 6.83 -12.51
C THR A 117 19.79 7.85 -13.57
N ASP A 118 20.99 7.69 -14.15
CA ASP A 118 21.45 8.56 -15.24
C ASP A 118 20.84 8.16 -16.61
N GLU A 119 21.07 8.97 -17.63
CA GLU A 119 20.60 8.72 -19.02
C GLU A 119 21.10 7.38 -19.60
N SER A 120 22.14 6.79 -19.01
CA SER A 120 22.71 5.50 -19.40
C SER A 120 22.10 4.31 -18.61
N GLY A 121 21.15 4.57 -17.71
CA GLY A 121 20.51 3.56 -16.87
C GLY A 121 21.34 3.17 -15.64
N LYS A 122 22.41 3.89 -15.31
CA LYS A 122 23.23 3.60 -14.14
C LYS A 122 22.65 4.28 -12.90
N GLU A 123 22.41 3.48 -11.88
CA GLU A 123 21.93 3.93 -10.57
C GLU A 123 23.08 4.44 -9.69
N THR A 124 22.87 5.60 -9.07
CA THR A 124 23.78 6.21 -8.11
C THR A 124 23.05 6.53 -6.82
N LYS A 125 23.64 6.17 -5.67
CA LYS A 125 23.08 6.50 -4.36
C LYS A 125 23.47 7.92 -3.96
N ILE A 126 22.48 8.76 -3.70
CA ILE A 126 22.68 10.11 -3.17
C ILE A 126 22.36 10.11 -1.67
N ARG A 127 23.33 10.49 -0.85
CA ARG A 127 23.20 10.47 0.62
C ARG A 127 22.46 11.71 1.11
N VAL A 128 21.45 11.48 1.95
CA VAL A 128 20.65 12.53 2.58
C VAL A 128 21.06 12.65 4.04
N LEU A 129 21.49 13.84 4.42
CA LEU A 129 21.92 14.18 5.76
C LEU A 129 20.84 15.02 6.44
N LYS A 130 20.76 14.95 7.77
CA LYS A 130 19.88 15.80 8.59
C LYS A 130 20.75 16.78 9.36
N GLU A 131 20.38 18.05 9.38
CA GLU A 131 21.12 19.06 10.14
C GLU A 131 20.63 19.13 11.59
N ASP A 132 21.53 18.93 12.55
CA ASP A 132 21.20 18.85 13.99
C ASP A 132 20.54 20.11 14.57
N SER A 133 20.78 21.28 13.98
CA SER A 133 20.30 22.56 14.50
C SER A 133 18.92 22.96 13.99
N THR A 134 18.55 22.53 12.78
CA THR A 134 17.32 22.98 12.09
C THR A 134 16.38 21.84 11.76
N ASP A 135 16.80 20.59 11.98
CA ASP A 135 16.07 19.37 11.62
C ASP A 135 15.79 19.22 10.11
N ASN A 136 16.40 20.08 9.28
CA ASN A 136 16.25 20.07 7.84
C ASN A 136 17.12 18.99 7.18
N TYR A 137 16.58 18.39 6.12
CA TYR A 137 17.30 17.42 5.30
C TYR A 137 18.08 18.12 4.19
N TYR A 138 19.27 17.64 3.86
CA TYR A 138 20.09 18.20 2.79
C TYR A 138 20.97 17.13 2.11
N ILE A 139 21.39 17.43 0.89
CA ILE A 139 22.44 16.70 0.18
C ILE A 139 23.68 17.59 0.04
N THR A 140 24.85 16.97 -0.05
CA THR A 140 26.10 17.68 -0.32
C THR A 140 26.38 17.64 -1.82
N LEU A 141 26.47 18.81 -2.44
CA LEU A 141 26.92 18.96 -3.82
C LEU A 141 28.37 19.44 -3.83
N VAL A 142 29.19 18.89 -4.73
CA VAL A 142 30.54 19.41 -4.97
C VAL A 142 30.49 20.27 -6.23
N GLN A 143 30.54 21.59 -6.06
CA GLN A 143 30.63 22.55 -7.17
C GLN A 143 32.00 23.23 -7.14
N ASN A 144 32.76 23.12 -8.23
CA ASN A 144 34.10 23.73 -8.36
C ASN A 144 35.06 23.36 -7.20
N GLY A 145 34.98 22.11 -6.71
CA GLY A 145 35.81 21.63 -5.60
C GLY A 145 35.42 22.15 -4.21
N ARG A 146 34.26 22.81 -4.08
CA ARG A 146 33.67 23.22 -2.80
C ARG A 146 32.38 22.46 -2.55
N GLU A 147 32.23 21.98 -1.32
CA GLU A 147 30.99 21.37 -0.85
C GLU A 147 29.96 22.45 -0.51
N THR A 148 28.77 22.34 -1.11
CA THR A 148 27.61 23.17 -0.79
C THR A 148 26.46 22.29 -0.34
N LYS A 149 25.65 22.77 0.61
CA LYS A 149 24.44 22.09 1.04
C LYS A 149 23.28 22.50 0.15
N GLN A 150 22.54 21.53 -0.37
CA GLN A 150 21.23 21.74 -0.98
C GLN A 150 20.17 21.13 -0.08
N TYR A 151 19.30 21.97 0.48
CA TYR A 151 18.20 21.51 1.34
C TYR A 151 17.10 20.84 0.53
N LEU A 152 16.54 19.78 1.10
CA LEU A 152 15.45 19.00 0.56
C LEU A 152 14.21 19.19 1.44
N GLU A 153 13.07 19.42 0.78
CA GLU A 153 11.76 19.34 1.43
C GLU A 153 11.30 17.88 1.39
N ILE A 154 11.03 17.31 2.56
CA ILE A 154 10.62 15.92 2.72
C ILE A 154 9.14 15.87 3.12
N ASN A 155 8.39 15.03 2.42
CA ASN A 155 6.99 14.74 2.70
C ASN A 155 6.85 13.29 3.16
N ASN A 156 5.88 13.04 4.05
CA ASN A 156 5.49 11.68 4.40
C ASN A 156 4.33 11.24 3.51
N VAL A 157 4.45 10.05 2.92
CA VAL A 157 3.41 9.40 2.11
C VAL A 157 3.10 8.01 2.65
N PRO A 158 1.83 7.57 2.54
CA PRO A 158 1.46 6.20 2.86
C PRO A 158 2.27 5.18 2.04
N VAL A 159 2.56 4.04 2.66
CA VAL A 159 3.28 2.93 2.04
C VAL A 159 2.30 1.78 1.88
N VAL A 160 2.35 1.09 0.75
CA VAL A 160 1.50 -0.06 0.44
C VAL A 160 2.34 -1.31 0.20
N ALA A 161 1.73 -2.48 0.38
CA ALA A 161 2.35 -3.75 0.06
C ALA A 161 2.40 -3.98 -1.46
N LYS A 162 3.55 -4.44 -1.98
CA LYS A 162 3.70 -4.77 -3.40
C LYS A 162 2.89 -6.01 -3.80
N LEU A 163 2.81 -6.98 -2.91
CA LEU A 163 2.25 -8.31 -3.17
C LEU A 163 1.49 -8.83 -1.96
N ASP A 164 0.65 -9.83 -2.20
CA ASP A 164 -0.06 -10.56 -1.15
C ASP A 164 0.94 -11.28 -0.23
N MET A 165 0.92 -10.91 1.06
CA MET A 165 1.80 -11.44 2.09
C MET A 165 1.00 -12.09 3.21
N LYS A 166 1.52 -13.20 3.72
CA LYS A 166 0.93 -13.89 4.87
C LYS A 166 1.48 -13.40 6.20
N LYS A 167 0.70 -13.62 7.25
CA LYS A 167 1.14 -13.39 8.63
C LYS A 167 2.49 -14.06 8.91
N ASN A 168 3.38 -13.34 9.61
CA ASN A 168 4.77 -13.70 9.87
C ASN A 168 5.72 -13.65 8.65
N THR A 169 5.30 -13.15 7.50
CA THR A 169 6.26 -12.85 6.41
C THR A 169 7.31 -11.85 6.90
N VAL A 170 8.57 -12.13 6.57
CA VAL A 170 9.69 -11.22 6.82
C VAL A 170 9.56 -10.03 5.89
N ILE A 171 9.49 -8.82 6.44
CA ILE A 171 9.36 -7.62 5.63
C ILE A 171 10.73 -7.18 5.11
N THR A 172 10.78 -6.77 3.85
CA THR A 172 11.97 -6.22 3.21
C THR A 172 11.57 -4.99 2.40
N PRO A 173 12.51 -4.07 2.10
CA PRO A 173 12.22 -2.90 1.26
C PRO A 173 11.66 -3.25 -0.13
N ASN A 174 11.97 -4.44 -0.64
CA ASN A 174 11.50 -4.91 -1.94
C ASN A 174 10.03 -5.35 -1.94
N LEU A 175 9.39 -5.43 -0.77
CA LEU A 175 7.99 -5.84 -0.61
C LEU A 175 7.03 -4.66 -0.44
N VAL A 176 7.55 -3.43 -0.47
CA VAL A 176 6.79 -2.21 -0.19
C VAL A 176 6.97 -1.18 -1.30
N GLU A 177 5.97 -0.34 -1.49
CA GLU A 177 5.97 0.79 -2.43
C GLU A 177 5.27 1.98 -1.79
N GLN A 178 5.63 3.20 -2.17
CA GLN A 178 4.86 4.38 -1.77
C GLN A 178 3.55 4.41 -2.56
N SER A 179 2.46 4.81 -1.91
CA SER A 179 1.17 4.90 -2.57
C SER A 179 1.16 6.00 -3.64
N ASP A 180 0.56 5.71 -4.79
CA ASP A 180 0.25 6.70 -5.83
C ASP A 180 -0.87 7.67 -5.38
N ASP A 181 -1.67 7.28 -4.39
CA ASP A 181 -2.75 8.11 -3.83
C ASP A 181 -2.18 9.15 -2.85
N VAL A 182 -1.57 10.19 -3.39
CA VAL A 182 -1.16 11.36 -2.59
C VAL A 182 -2.42 12.07 -2.11
N VAL A 183 -2.61 12.15 -0.80
CA VAL A 183 -3.70 12.93 -0.19
C VAL A 183 -3.37 14.41 -0.32
N THR A 184 -3.81 15.02 -1.42
CA THR A 184 -3.73 16.46 -1.66
C THR A 184 -5.00 17.18 -1.22
N ASN A 185 -4.93 18.50 -1.04
CA ASN A 185 -6.05 19.31 -0.52
C ASN A 185 -7.33 19.26 -1.38
N ASP A 186 -7.24 18.83 -2.63
CA ASP A 186 -8.34 18.69 -3.60
C ASP A 186 -8.95 17.27 -3.63
N VAL A 187 -8.34 16.28 -2.96
CA VAL A 187 -8.89 14.91 -2.94
C VAL A 187 -10.16 14.85 -2.09
N ARG A 188 -11.23 14.27 -2.63
CA ARG A 188 -12.51 14.06 -1.96
C ARG A 188 -12.97 12.62 -2.12
N VAL A 189 -13.66 12.10 -1.11
CA VAL A 189 -14.27 10.77 -1.12
C VAL A 189 -15.67 10.87 -1.70
N GLN A 190 -16.00 10.03 -2.68
CA GLN A 190 -17.29 10.03 -3.37
C GLN A 190 -17.82 8.61 -3.56
N ASP A 191 -19.14 8.49 -3.50
CA ASP A 191 -19.88 7.23 -3.67
C ASP A 191 -20.48 7.18 -5.09
N TYR A 192 -20.28 6.07 -5.82
CA TYR A 192 -20.80 5.87 -7.18
C TYR A 192 -21.58 4.57 -7.28
N ASN A 193 -22.82 4.66 -7.80
CA ASN A 193 -23.74 3.55 -8.01
C ASN A 193 -24.07 3.28 -9.50
N VAL A 194 -23.36 3.94 -10.41
CA VAL A 194 -23.56 3.86 -11.87
C VAL A 194 -22.52 3.00 -12.57
N VAL A 195 -21.53 2.52 -11.83
CA VAL A 195 -20.41 1.73 -12.37
C VAL A 195 -20.76 0.26 -12.27
N VAL A 196 -20.63 -0.48 -13.37
CA VAL A 196 -20.74 -1.93 -13.35
C VAL A 196 -19.54 -2.53 -12.64
N LEU A 197 -19.78 -3.18 -11.51
CA LEU A 197 -18.74 -3.74 -10.64
C LEU A 197 -18.46 -5.21 -10.97
N PRO A 198 -17.20 -5.66 -10.93
CA PRO A 198 -16.86 -7.07 -10.93
C PRO A 198 -17.49 -7.84 -9.75
N VAL A 199 -17.91 -9.08 -9.98
CA VAL A 199 -18.65 -9.88 -8.97
C VAL A 199 -17.83 -10.26 -7.74
N ASP A 200 -16.52 -10.35 -7.91
CA ASP A 200 -15.52 -10.69 -6.90
C ASP A 200 -14.71 -9.46 -6.49
N LEU A 201 -15.27 -8.26 -6.63
CA LEU A 201 -14.65 -7.02 -6.15
C LEU A 201 -14.71 -7.01 -4.62
N GLU A 202 -13.57 -6.83 -3.97
CA GLU A 202 -13.46 -6.78 -2.52
C GLU A 202 -13.05 -5.39 -2.02
N ASP A 203 -13.36 -5.12 -0.76
CA ASP A 203 -12.91 -3.92 -0.05
C ASP A 203 -11.36 -3.91 -0.02
N GLY A 204 -10.77 -2.80 -0.46
CA GLY A 204 -9.32 -2.66 -0.59
C GLY A 204 -8.75 -2.99 -1.98
N ASP A 205 -9.57 -3.43 -2.94
CA ASP A 205 -9.13 -3.64 -4.32
C ASP A 205 -8.86 -2.30 -5.02
N TYR A 206 -7.85 -2.28 -5.90
CA TYR A 206 -7.63 -1.14 -6.81
C TYR A 206 -8.30 -1.39 -8.16
N VAL A 207 -8.90 -0.34 -8.73
CA VAL A 207 -9.58 -0.43 -10.03
C VAL A 207 -9.24 0.71 -10.97
N ASP A 208 -9.30 0.44 -12.26
CA ASP A 208 -9.55 1.46 -13.29
C ASP A 208 -11.06 1.57 -13.52
N ILE A 209 -11.56 2.78 -13.72
CA ILE A 209 -12.92 3.02 -14.21
C ILE A 209 -12.84 3.35 -15.70
N ARG A 210 -13.63 2.62 -16.49
CA ARG A 210 -13.59 2.70 -17.95
C ARG A 210 -14.96 2.95 -18.55
N LEU A 211 -14.97 3.71 -19.63
CA LEU A 211 -16.14 3.92 -20.49
C LEU A 211 -16.00 3.08 -21.75
N MET A 212 -16.85 2.05 -21.88
CA MET A 212 -16.95 1.26 -23.09
C MET A 212 -18.12 1.75 -23.94
N THR A 213 -17.86 2.03 -25.21
CA THR A 213 -18.87 2.45 -26.19
C THR A 213 -19.40 1.26 -27.00
N PRO A 214 -20.53 1.40 -27.70
CA PRO A 214 -21.15 0.30 -28.45
C PRO A 214 -20.30 -0.26 -29.59
N ASN A 215 -19.39 0.54 -30.15
CA ASN A 215 -18.44 0.10 -31.19
C ASN A 215 -17.19 -0.61 -30.61
N GLY A 216 -17.11 -0.80 -29.29
CA GLY A 216 -15.99 -1.46 -28.62
C GLY A 216 -14.79 -0.56 -28.33
N GLN A 217 -14.89 0.77 -28.49
CA GLN A 217 -13.86 1.64 -27.93
C GLN A 217 -13.97 1.62 -26.40
N ASP A 218 -12.82 1.57 -25.75
CA ASP A 218 -12.70 1.43 -24.30
C ASP A 218 -11.74 2.51 -23.79
N PHE A 219 -12.27 3.47 -23.06
CA PHE A 219 -11.51 4.62 -22.57
C PHE A 219 -11.28 4.51 -21.07
N VAL A 220 -10.04 4.71 -20.64
CA VAL A 220 -9.71 4.80 -19.21
C VAL A 220 -10.08 6.20 -18.73
N VAL A 221 -11.07 6.28 -17.83
CA VAL A 221 -11.59 7.54 -17.28
C VAL A 221 -10.77 7.98 -16.08
N VAL A 222 -10.65 7.07 -15.11
CA VAL A 222 -9.86 7.24 -13.90
C VAL A 222 -9.08 5.95 -13.68
N SER A 223 -7.81 6.06 -13.30
CA SER A 223 -6.94 4.90 -13.12
C SER A 223 -6.54 4.69 -11.66
N LYS A 224 -6.31 3.41 -11.33
CA LYS A 224 -5.73 2.92 -10.07
C LYS A 224 -6.30 3.58 -8.81
N LYS A 225 -7.62 3.49 -8.63
CA LYS A 225 -8.30 3.96 -7.41
C LYS A 225 -8.54 2.85 -6.42
N LEU A 226 -8.16 3.09 -5.16
CA LEU A 226 -8.54 2.24 -4.04
C LEU A 226 -10.06 2.28 -3.86
N VAL A 227 -10.69 1.11 -3.92
CA VAL A 227 -12.11 0.93 -3.71
C VAL A 227 -12.36 0.57 -2.25
N THR A 228 -13.33 1.28 -1.67
CA THR A 228 -13.99 0.84 -0.45
C THR A 228 -15.46 0.53 -0.73
N ILE A 229 -16.01 -0.52 -0.11
CA ILE A 229 -17.42 -0.88 -0.28
C ILE A 229 -18.20 -0.37 0.93
N PRO A 230 -19.12 0.60 0.77
CA PRO A 230 -19.95 1.09 1.86
C PRO A 230 -20.74 -0.03 2.53
N LYS A 231 -20.91 0.07 3.84
CA LYS A 231 -21.68 -0.86 4.66
C LYS A 231 -22.83 -0.14 5.34
N ASN A 232 -23.95 -0.83 5.48
CA ASN A 232 -25.03 -0.48 6.40
C ASN A 232 -24.54 -0.64 7.85
N SER A 233 -25.26 -0.09 8.82
CA SER A 233 -24.86 -0.17 10.24
C SER A 233 -24.87 -1.60 10.78
N ASP A 234 -25.68 -2.47 10.19
CA ASP A 234 -25.75 -3.91 10.46
C ASP A 234 -24.52 -4.68 9.93
N GLY A 235 -23.61 -4.01 9.21
CA GLY A 235 -22.41 -4.59 8.62
C GLY A 235 -22.61 -5.18 7.21
N THR A 236 -23.82 -5.12 6.66
CA THR A 236 -24.13 -5.61 5.31
C THR A 236 -23.57 -4.64 4.25
N PHE A 237 -22.92 -5.16 3.21
CA PHE A 237 -22.39 -4.36 2.11
C PHE A 237 -23.49 -3.81 1.20
N ILE A 238 -23.30 -2.58 0.72
CA ILE A 238 -24.13 -1.97 -0.33
C ILE A 238 -23.56 -2.43 -1.69
N ALA A 239 -24.19 -3.44 -2.28
CA ALA A 239 -23.61 -4.23 -3.37
C ALA A 239 -23.38 -3.48 -4.69
N ASP A 240 -24.12 -2.41 -4.97
CA ASP A 240 -24.07 -1.66 -6.22
C ASP A 240 -23.28 -0.35 -6.11
N THR A 241 -22.74 -0.03 -4.93
CA THR A 241 -22.11 1.25 -4.64
C THR A 241 -20.65 1.04 -4.26
N ILE A 242 -19.75 1.77 -4.91
CA ILE A 242 -18.35 1.88 -4.49
C ILE A 242 -18.06 3.27 -3.96
N ARG A 243 -17.11 3.35 -3.04
CA ARG A 243 -16.56 4.58 -2.52
C ARG A 243 -15.09 4.70 -2.90
N ILE A 244 -14.74 5.79 -3.56
CA ILE A 244 -13.39 6.07 -4.06
C ILE A 244 -12.97 7.50 -3.75
N SER A 245 -11.67 7.70 -3.59
CA SER A 245 -11.07 9.03 -3.45
C SER A 245 -10.70 9.57 -4.83
N MET A 246 -11.15 10.78 -5.15
CA MET A 246 -10.93 11.41 -6.44
C MET A 246 -10.44 12.84 -6.27
N ARG A 247 -9.51 13.26 -7.12
CA ARG A 247 -9.15 14.67 -7.29
C ARG A 247 -10.23 15.43 -8.04
N GLU A 248 -10.13 16.76 -8.07
CA GLU A 248 -11.10 17.61 -8.76
C GLU A 248 -11.14 17.32 -10.27
N ASP A 249 -9.99 17.12 -10.92
CA ASP A 249 -9.90 16.82 -12.35
C ASP A 249 -10.56 15.47 -12.71
N GLU A 250 -10.35 14.47 -11.86
CA GLU A 250 -10.93 13.13 -11.99
C GLU A 250 -12.45 13.15 -11.75
N THR A 251 -12.91 13.94 -10.79
CA THR A 251 -14.33 14.15 -10.49
C THR A 251 -15.07 14.74 -11.68
N LEU A 252 -14.50 15.76 -12.30
CA LEU A 252 -15.05 16.38 -13.51
C LEU A 252 -15.06 15.38 -14.68
N ALA A 253 -13.98 14.62 -14.87
CA ALA A 253 -13.91 13.61 -15.92
C ALA A 253 -14.93 12.48 -15.75
N MET A 254 -15.06 11.95 -14.53
CA MET A 254 -16.06 10.96 -14.17
C MET A 254 -17.48 11.47 -14.41
N SER A 255 -17.78 12.71 -14.01
CA SER A 255 -19.10 13.33 -14.22
C SER A 255 -19.48 13.37 -15.71
N SER A 256 -18.54 13.75 -16.58
CA SER A 256 -18.74 13.71 -18.04
C SER A 256 -19.01 12.28 -18.53
N ALA A 257 -18.22 11.32 -18.06
CA ALA A 257 -18.32 9.93 -18.49
C ALA A 257 -19.64 9.27 -18.05
N ILE A 258 -20.18 9.65 -16.87
CA ILE A 258 -21.48 9.17 -16.38
C ILE A 258 -22.60 9.61 -17.31
N VAL A 259 -22.63 10.89 -17.68
CA VAL A 259 -23.65 11.44 -18.58
C VAL A 259 -23.55 10.78 -19.95
N GLU A 260 -22.34 10.64 -20.49
CA GLU A 260 -22.12 10.00 -21.79
C GLU A 260 -22.48 8.51 -21.79
N ALA A 261 -22.17 7.77 -20.72
CA ALA A 261 -22.56 6.36 -20.57
C ALA A 261 -24.08 6.18 -20.50
N ALA A 262 -24.78 7.07 -19.78
CA ALA A 262 -26.23 7.04 -19.67
C ALA A 262 -26.92 7.42 -20.99
N GLY A 263 -26.40 8.41 -21.70
CA GLY A 263 -27.02 8.92 -22.94
C GLY A 263 -26.74 8.07 -24.17
N ILE A 264 -25.56 7.44 -24.27
CA ILE A 264 -25.20 6.61 -25.43
C ILE A 264 -25.77 5.20 -25.25
N ASN A 265 -26.70 4.82 -26.12
CA ASN A 265 -27.32 3.51 -26.07
C ASN A 265 -26.30 2.38 -26.23
N GLY A 266 -26.18 1.51 -25.23
CA GLY A 266 -25.23 0.40 -25.20
C GLY A 266 -23.83 0.77 -24.70
N ALA A 267 -23.60 2.02 -24.27
CA ALA A 267 -22.41 2.37 -23.52
C ALA A 267 -22.55 1.93 -22.05
N LYS A 268 -21.41 1.74 -21.38
CA LYS A 268 -21.39 1.48 -19.94
C LYS A 268 -20.12 2.00 -19.28
N LEU A 269 -20.25 2.40 -18.03
CA LEU A 269 -19.13 2.53 -17.11
C LEU A 269 -18.93 1.22 -16.39
N TYR A 270 -17.69 0.77 -16.31
CA TYR A 270 -17.36 -0.47 -15.59
C TYR A 270 -15.98 -0.37 -14.94
N ALA A 271 -15.83 -1.08 -13.82
CA ALA A 271 -14.57 -1.17 -13.10
C ALA A 271 -13.76 -2.38 -13.56
N VAL A 272 -12.44 -2.20 -13.68
CA VAL A 272 -11.48 -3.26 -13.99
C VAL A 272 -10.46 -3.32 -12.87
N ARG A 273 -10.39 -4.45 -12.18
CA ARG A 273 -9.45 -4.62 -11.06
C ARG A 273 -8.01 -4.77 -11.51
N TYR A 274 -7.11 -4.28 -10.67
CA TYR A 274 -5.70 -4.64 -10.72
C TYR A 274 -5.52 -6.04 -10.15
N LYS A 275 -4.63 -6.82 -10.75
CA LYS A 275 -4.32 -8.17 -10.26
C LYS A 275 -3.34 -8.11 -9.09
N GLU A 276 -2.34 -7.24 -9.19
CA GLU A 276 -1.30 -6.97 -8.20
C GLU A 276 -1.10 -5.47 -8.11
N ALA A 277 -2.02 -4.79 -7.43
CA ALA A 277 -2.10 -3.33 -7.39
C ALA A 277 -0.79 -2.67 -6.93
N GLY A 278 -0.06 -3.31 -6.02
CA GLY A 278 1.18 -2.81 -5.48
C GLY A 278 2.39 -2.91 -6.42
N ILE A 279 2.32 -3.60 -7.56
CA ILE A 279 3.43 -3.67 -8.55
C ILE A 279 3.00 -3.09 -9.90
N GLN A 280 1.71 -3.15 -10.21
CA GLN A 280 1.20 -2.65 -11.47
C GLN A 280 1.11 -1.12 -11.46
N ASN A 281 1.84 -0.49 -12.37
CA ASN A 281 1.74 0.95 -12.61
C ASN A 281 0.30 1.34 -13.00
N ALA A 282 -0.12 2.54 -12.59
CA ALA A 282 -1.40 3.09 -13.00
C ALA A 282 -1.53 3.16 -14.53
N ALA A 283 -2.68 2.77 -15.06
CA ALA A 283 -2.99 2.98 -16.47
C ALA A 283 -2.98 4.49 -16.80
N VAL A 284 -2.50 4.84 -17.99
CA VAL A 284 -2.57 6.22 -18.47
C VAL A 284 -4.01 6.50 -18.91
N PRO A 285 -4.72 7.49 -18.32
CA PRO A 285 -6.10 7.76 -18.71
C PRO A 285 -6.17 8.27 -20.16
N THR A 286 -7.17 7.79 -20.89
CA THR A 286 -7.36 8.07 -22.33
C THR A 286 -8.69 8.75 -22.65
N TYR A 287 -9.56 8.86 -21.65
CA TYR A 287 -10.82 9.59 -21.77
C TYR A 287 -10.59 11.10 -21.74
N ARG A 288 -11.21 11.82 -22.68
CA ARG A 288 -11.33 13.27 -22.64
C ARG A 288 -12.79 13.64 -22.34
N PRO A 289 -13.08 14.51 -21.38
CA PRO A 289 -14.44 15.00 -21.15
C PRO A 289 -14.99 15.78 -22.35
N ASN A 290 -16.28 16.09 -22.34
CA ASN A 290 -16.87 17.00 -23.31
C ASN A 290 -16.28 18.43 -23.19
N ASP A 291 -16.53 19.28 -24.18
CA ASP A 291 -15.90 20.61 -24.24
C ASP A 291 -16.34 21.55 -23.10
N ALA A 292 -17.58 21.43 -22.62
CA ALA A 292 -18.07 22.20 -21.47
C ALA A 292 -17.33 21.82 -20.19
N VAL A 293 -17.16 20.53 -19.93
CA VAL A 293 -16.41 20.03 -18.76
C VAL A 293 -14.91 20.31 -18.91
N THR A 294 -14.35 20.21 -20.11
CA THR A 294 -12.95 20.59 -20.37
C THR A 294 -12.71 22.07 -20.06
N THR A 295 -13.70 22.93 -20.32
CA THR A 295 -13.66 24.34 -19.96
C THR A 295 -13.73 24.55 -18.44
N LEU A 296 -14.49 23.74 -17.70
CA LEU A 296 -14.50 23.75 -16.22
C LEU A 296 -13.17 23.30 -15.61
N ILE A 297 -12.48 22.35 -16.24
CA ILE A 297 -11.11 21.97 -15.86
C ILE A 297 -10.16 23.17 -16.14
N GLY A 298 -10.49 24.02 -17.10
CA GLY A 298 -9.79 25.28 -17.36
C GLY A 298 -8.48 25.08 -18.12
N ILE A 299 -8.41 24.07 -18.99
CA ILE A 299 -7.24 23.76 -19.82
C ILE A 299 -7.25 24.65 -21.06
N ASP A 300 -6.21 25.47 -21.23
CA ASP A 300 -6.00 26.24 -22.45
C ASP A 300 -5.31 25.42 -23.57
N GLY A 301 -5.22 25.99 -24.77
CA GLY A 301 -4.56 25.35 -25.92
C GLY A 301 -3.05 25.12 -25.76
N SER A 302 -2.43 25.61 -24.68
CA SER A 302 -1.03 25.40 -24.30
C SER A 302 -0.88 24.42 -23.12
N GLY A 303 -1.99 23.91 -22.57
CA GLY A 303 -2.00 22.94 -21.48
C GLY A 303 -1.95 23.55 -20.08
N ASN A 304 -2.12 24.86 -19.93
CA ASN A 304 -2.20 25.50 -18.60
C ASN A 304 -3.59 25.26 -18.00
N VAL A 305 -3.62 24.94 -16.71
CA VAL A 305 -4.84 24.71 -15.93
C VAL A 305 -5.15 25.97 -15.12
N SER A 306 -6.35 26.52 -15.29
CA SER A 306 -6.80 27.75 -14.61
C SER A 306 -7.77 27.50 -13.44
N ASN A 307 -8.25 26.27 -13.26
CA ASN A 307 -9.16 25.94 -12.16
C ASN A 307 -8.39 25.95 -10.82
N PRO A 308 -8.78 26.81 -9.85
CA PRO A 308 -8.08 26.96 -8.56
C PRO A 308 -8.23 25.74 -7.64
N ASN A 309 -9.16 24.83 -7.93
CA ASN A 309 -9.38 23.61 -7.16
C ASN A 309 -8.53 22.44 -7.68
N ILE A 310 -7.78 22.60 -8.78
CA ILE A 310 -6.86 21.57 -9.30
C ILE A 310 -5.43 21.91 -8.84
N VAL A 311 -4.80 20.99 -8.11
CA VAL A 311 -3.45 21.20 -7.59
C VAL A 311 -2.37 21.11 -8.68
N SER A 312 -1.22 21.75 -8.46
CA SER A 312 -0.17 21.85 -9.48
C SER A 312 0.45 20.51 -9.90
N GLN A 313 0.43 19.49 -9.02
CA GLN A 313 0.96 18.15 -9.32
C GLN A 313 0.15 17.43 -10.41
N SER A 314 -1.17 17.64 -10.46
CA SER A 314 -2.04 17.10 -11.51
C SER A 314 -1.84 17.75 -12.88
N ILE A 315 -1.23 18.94 -12.98
CA ILE A 315 -1.16 19.71 -14.23
C ILE A 315 -0.31 19.01 -15.31
N GLU A 316 0.84 18.44 -14.94
CA GLU A 316 1.70 17.75 -15.91
C GLU A 316 1.08 16.42 -16.38
N GLU A 317 0.36 15.73 -15.50
CA GLU A 317 -0.41 14.53 -15.85
C GLU A 317 -1.56 14.89 -16.81
N LEU A 318 -2.31 15.96 -16.51
CA LEU A 318 -3.36 16.49 -17.38
C LEU A 318 -2.81 16.89 -18.74
N ARG A 319 -1.64 17.54 -18.80
CA ARG A 319 -0.99 17.94 -20.05
C ARG A 319 -0.64 16.75 -20.94
N LYS A 320 -0.20 15.63 -20.36
CA LYS A 320 0.03 14.36 -21.09
C LYS A 320 -1.29 13.75 -21.57
N ARG A 321 -2.31 13.74 -20.69
CA ARG A 321 -3.66 13.18 -20.93
C ARG A 321 -4.40 13.88 -22.08
N TYR A 322 -4.25 15.20 -22.21
CA TYR A 322 -4.96 16.02 -23.22
C TYR A 322 -4.13 16.41 -24.45
N SER A 323 -3.01 15.72 -24.69
CA SER A 323 -2.21 15.92 -25.90
C SER A 323 -2.96 15.52 -27.20
N SER A 324 -2.58 16.12 -28.34
CA SER A 324 -3.36 16.24 -29.59
C SER A 324 -3.93 14.94 -30.20
N LEU A 325 -3.32 13.78 -29.94
CA LEU A 325 -3.78 12.49 -30.47
C LEU A 325 -5.08 11.98 -29.79
N ALA A 326 -5.19 12.08 -28.47
CA ALA A 326 -6.38 11.67 -27.72
C ALA A 326 -7.60 12.55 -28.07
N THR A 327 -7.34 13.85 -28.28
CA THR A 327 -8.33 14.88 -28.65
C THR A 327 -8.94 14.66 -30.05
N SER A 328 -8.27 13.91 -30.92
CA SER A 328 -8.72 13.66 -32.30
C SER A 328 -9.64 12.43 -32.39
N SER A 329 -9.30 11.37 -31.66
CA SER A 329 -10.06 10.10 -31.69
C SER A 329 -11.41 10.19 -30.99
N ARG A 330 -11.53 10.93 -29.87
CA ARG A 330 -12.82 11.19 -29.21
C ARG A 330 -13.76 12.01 -30.10
N ARG A 331 -13.28 13.17 -30.58
CA ARG A 331 -14.10 14.16 -31.31
C ARG A 331 -14.81 13.55 -32.53
N ASN A 332 -14.15 12.59 -33.19
CA ASN A 332 -14.71 12.01 -34.39
C ASN A 332 -15.83 11.00 -34.12
N TYR A 333 -15.79 10.26 -33.01
CA TYR A 333 -16.77 9.19 -32.74
C TYR A 333 -17.80 9.53 -31.66
N LEU A 334 -17.36 9.99 -30.48
CA LEU A 334 -18.29 10.26 -29.38
C LEU A 334 -19.20 11.44 -29.72
N ASP A 335 -18.63 12.55 -30.17
CA ASP A 335 -19.44 13.73 -30.50
C ASP A 335 -20.34 13.47 -31.72
N SER A 336 -19.91 12.67 -32.70
CA SER A 336 -20.78 12.29 -33.82
C SER A 336 -21.91 11.35 -33.40
N THR A 337 -21.64 10.38 -32.52
CA THR A 337 -22.66 9.46 -31.98
C THR A 337 -23.70 10.23 -31.16
N ILE A 338 -23.25 11.16 -30.33
CA ILE A 338 -24.11 12.00 -29.49
C ILE A 338 -24.95 12.95 -30.36
N ASN A 339 -24.32 13.71 -31.26
CA ASN A 339 -25.02 14.70 -32.10
C ASN A 339 -26.02 14.08 -33.08
N ASN A 340 -25.83 12.82 -33.47
CA ASN A 340 -26.76 12.08 -34.33
C ASN A 340 -27.87 11.36 -33.57
N SER A 341 -27.84 11.35 -32.24
CA SER A 341 -28.83 10.65 -31.40
C SER A 341 -29.95 11.59 -30.96
N VAL A 342 -31.18 11.29 -31.38
CA VAL A 342 -32.38 12.06 -30.98
C VAL A 342 -32.79 11.77 -29.52
N GLU A 343 -32.42 10.62 -28.99
CA GLU A 343 -32.83 10.16 -27.64
C GLU A 343 -31.79 10.43 -26.56
N TYR A 344 -30.61 10.94 -26.92
CA TYR A 344 -29.47 11.07 -26.02
C TYR A 344 -29.83 11.84 -24.74
N GLU A 345 -30.44 13.02 -24.88
CA GLU A 345 -30.79 13.87 -23.74
C GLU A 345 -31.79 13.19 -22.79
N SER A 346 -32.83 12.56 -23.35
CA SER A 346 -33.84 11.85 -22.56
C SER A 346 -33.24 10.67 -21.80
N LYS A 347 -32.36 9.89 -22.44
CA LYS A 347 -31.68 8.75 -21.81
C LYS A 347 -30.67 9.17 -20.75
N ALA A 348 -29.90 10.21 -21.03
CA ALA A 348 -28.99 10.78 -20.05
C ALA A 348 -29.76 11.25 -18.81
N GLN A 349 -30.89 11.94 -18.99
CA GLN A 349 -31.74 12.38 -17.89
C GLN A 349 -32.34 11.20 -17.10
N GLU A 350 -32.84 10.17 -17.79
CA GLU A 350 -33.36 8.97 -17.15
C GLU A 350 -32.29 8.25 -16.32
N GLY A 351 -31.10 8.02 -16.88
CA GLY A 351 -30.00 7.37 -16.18
C GLY A 351 -29.55 8.16 -14.94
N LEU A 352 -29.49 9.49 -15.02
CA LEU A 352 -29.20 10.35 -13.88
C LEU A 352 -30.28 10.26 -12.80
N ASN A 353 -31.57 10.29 -13.18
CA ASN A 353 -32.67 10.16 -12.22
C ASN A 353 -32.65 8.80 -11.51
N ASN A 354 -32.32 7.72 -12.22
CA ASN A 354 -32.17 6.39 -11.63
C ASN A 354 -31.02 6.36 -10.62
N SER A 355 -29.86 6.92 -10.98
CA SER A 355 -28.71 7.03 -10.06
C SER A 355 -29.06 7.81 -8.79
N ILE A 356 -29.76 8.95 -8.93
CA ILE A 356 -30.21 9.77 -7.78
C ILE A 356 -31.16 8.96 -6.90
N THR A 357 -32.13 8.26 -7.50
CA THR A 357 -33.11 7.45 -6.76
C THR A 357 -32.41 6.33 -5.98
N ASN A 358 -31.51 5.58 -6.63
CA ASN A 358 -30.75 4.52 -5.99
C ASN A 358 -29.91 5.04 -4.82
N ALA A 359 -29.28 6.21 -4.96
CA ALA A 359 -28.49 6.82 -3.90
C ALA A 359 -29.36 7.24 -2.70
N GLN A 360 -30.56 7.77 -2.94
CA GLN A 360 -31.52 8.10 -1.89
C GLN A 360 -32.04 6.85 -1.16
N GLU A 361 -32.33 5.78 -1.90
CA GLU A 361 -32.75 4.50 -1.33
C GLU A 361 -31.63 3.87 -0.48
N ALA A 362 -30.40 3.82 -0.98
CA ALA A 362 -29.24 3.34 -0.23
C ALA A 362 -29.04 4.15 1.06
N ARG A 363 -29.17 5.48 0.98
CA ARG A 363 -29.10 6.35 2.16
C ARG A 363 -30.22 6.08 3.15
N LYS A 364 -31.45 5.87 2.68
CA LYS A 364 -32.59 5.53 3.55
C LYS A 364 -32.36 4.20 4.25
N ASN A 365 -31.97 3.16 3.52
CA ASN A 365 -31.68 1.83 4.08
C ASN A 365 -30.59 1.91 5.16
N TYR A 366 -29.54 2.72 4.92
CA TYR A 366 -28.50 2.97 5.92
C TYR A 366 -29.08 3.61 7.20
N LEU A 367 -29.95 4.62 7.07
CA LEU A 367 -30.56 5.27 8.23
C LEU A 367 -31.52 4.34 8.99
N ASP A 368 -32.35 3.59 8.27
CA ASP A 368 -33.28 2.61 8.86
C ASP A 368 -32.51 1.51 9.61
N SER A 369 -31.32 1.13 9.14
CA SER A 369 -30.46 0.17 9.83
C SER A 369 -29.87 0.69 11.14
N LEU A 370 -29.73 2.02 11.32
CA LEU A 370 -29.22 2.62 12.56
C LEU A 370 -30.24 2.63 13.70
N GLU A 371 -31.52 2.50 13.38
CA GLU A 371 -32.61 2.50 14.37
C GLU A 371 -32.91 1.11 14.96
N GLN A 372 -32.26 0.05 14.44
CA GLN A 372 -32.35 -1.33 14.92
C GLN A 372 -31.19 -1.67 15.85
#